data_AF-A0A0P9HNT6-F1
#
_entry.id   AF-A0A0P9HNT6-F1
#
_cell.length_a   1.000
_cell.length_b   1.000
_cell.length_c   1.000
_cell.angle_alpha   90.00
_cell.angle_beta   90.00
_cell.angle_gamma   90.00
#
_symmetry.space_group_name_H-M   'P 1'
#
loop_
_entity.id
_entity.type
_entity.pdbx_description
1 polymer ?
#
loop_
_entity_poly.entity_id
_entity_poly.type
_entity_poly.pdbx_seq_one_letter_code
_entity_poly.pdbx_strand_id
1 'polypeptide(L)'
;MKERLDSLGPRFQLYSNIQTVERNVIRNEFRGPPTPAMEKYKKKLSALRDVFIKMVVGVIPLDRFESYADWWRREGGDEITKEVNEWYQKQLEVR
;
A
#
# COMPACT_ATOMS: atom_id res chain seq x y z
N MET A 1 11.75 0.91 24.56
CA MET A 1 11.60 0.51 23.14
C MET A 1 12.87 0.76 22.33
N LYS A 2 13.45 1.97 22.36
CA LYS A 2 14.71 2.29 21.67
C LYS A 2 15.86 1.33 21.99
N GLU A 3 16.19 1.14 23.26
CA GLU A 3 17.27 0.22 23.70
C GLU A 3 17.08 -1.22 23.20
N ARG A 4 15.83 -1.71 23.18
CA ARG A 4 15.47 -3.02 22.64
C ARG A 4 15.69 -3.13 21.13
N LEU A 5 15.51 -2.05 20.38
CA LEU A 5 15.72 -2.02 18.93
C LEU A 5 17.21 -1.85 18.59
N ASP A 6 17.92 -1.03 19.36
CA ASP A 6 19.35 -0.80 19.18
C ASP A 6 20.17 -2.06 19.52
N SER A 7 19.71 -2.88 20.48
CA SER A 7 20.38 -4.15 20.83
C SER A 7 20.35 -5.21 19.73
N LEU A 8 19.47 -5.08 18.73
CA LEU A 8 19.42 -5.97 17.56
C LEU A 8 20.56 -5.70 16.56
N GLY A 9 21.33 -4.63 16.76
CA GLY A 9 22.49 -4.28 15.95
C GLY A 9 22.44 -2.82 15.51
N PRO A 10 23.37 -1.96 15.94
CA PRO A 10 23.39 -0.53 15.58
C PRO A 10 23.39 -0.26 14.08
N ARG A 11 24.01 -1.17 13.29
CA ARG A 11 24.05 -1.09 11.81
C ARG A 11 22.68 -1.03 11.14
N PHE A 12 21.65 -1.57 11.78
CA PHE A 12 20.29 -1.60 11.23
C PHE A 12 19.53 -0.28 11.48
N GLN A 13 19.98 0.52 12.44
CA GLN A 13 19.40 1.82 12.78
C GLN A 13 17.86 1.78 12.98
N LEU A 14 17.34 0.67 13.51
CA LEU A 14 15.90 0.34 13.50
C LEU A 14 15.03 1.41 14.15
N TYR A 15 15.46 1.96 15.29
CA TYR A 15 14.71 3.01 15.96
C TYR A 15 14.57 4.27 15.08
N SER A 16 15.66 4.70 14.45
CA SER A 16 15.64 5.88 13.56
C SER A 16 14.83 5.64 12.29
N ASN A 17 14.86 4.42 11.74
CA ASN A 17 14.07 4.04 10.58
C ASN A 17 12.58 4.06 10.91
N ILE A 18 12.17 3.49 12.05
CA ILE A 18 10.77 3.53 12.50
C ILE A 18 10.32 4.98 12.72
N GLN A 19 11.12 5.81 13.41
CA GLN A 19 10.80 7.23 13.60
C GLN A 19 10.65 7.97 12.28
N THR A 20 11.52 7.70 11.31
CA THR A 20 11.44 8.28 9.97
C THR A 20 10.15 7.84 9.26
N VAL A 21 9.84 6.55 9.28
CA VAL A 21 8.62 6.01 8.68
C VAL A 21 7.38 6.62 9.34
N GLU A 22 7.31 6.63 10.68
CA GLU A 22 6.17 7.19 11.43
C GLU A 22 5.89 8.66 11.10
N ARG A 23 6.94 9.46 10.89
CA ARG A 23 6.81 10.88 10.55
C ARG A 23 6.44 11.15 9.10
N ASN A 24 6.81 10.24 8.18
CA ASN A 24 6.64 10.43 6.75
C ASN A 24 5.54 9.52 6.14
N VAL A 25 4.89 8.68 6.95
CA VAL A 25 3.83 7.80 6.47
C VAL A 25 2.64 8.61 5.97
N ILE A 26 2.26 8.38 4.72
CA ILE A 26 1.01 8.89 4.18
C ILE A 26 -0.09 8.02 4.77
N ARG A 27 -0.92 8.62 5.64
CA ARG A 27 -2.03 7.90 6.26
C ARG A 27 -3.10 7.60 5.21
N ASN A 28 -3.69 6.42 5.30
CA ASN A 28 -4.84 6.08 4.50
C ASN A 28 -6.04 6.92 4.98
N GLU A 29 -6.55 7.78 4.11
CA GLU A 29 -7.72 8.63 4.40
C GLU A 29 -9.04 7.93 4.10
N PHE A 30 -9.02 6.77 3.42
CA PHE A 30 -10.20 5.93 3.29
C PHE A 30 -10.54 5.24 4.62
N ARG A 31 -11.64 5.69 5.25
CA ARG A 31 -12.14 5.19 6.55
C ARG A 31 -13.54 4.59 6.46
N GLY A 32 -14.07 4.43 5.24
CA GLY A 32 -15.35 3.79 4.99
C GLY A 32 -15.30 2.27 5.15
N PRO A 33 -16.47 1.60 5.10
CA PRO A 33 -16.50 0.14 4.97
C PRO A 33 -15.87 -0.29 3.62
N PRO A 34 -15.44 -1.56 3.49
CA PRO A 34 -14.99 -2.10 2.20
C PRO A 34 -16.00 -1.83 1.10
N THR A 35 -15.53 -1.37 -0.06
CA THR A 35 -16.39 -1.08 -1.21
C THR A 35 -16.78 -2.38 -1.95
N PRO A 36 -17.84 -2.38 -2.77
CA PRO A 36 -18.22 -3.56 -3.56
C PRO A 36 -17.09 -4.09 -4.44
N ALA A 37 -16.33 -3.22 -5.11
CA ALA A 37 -15.18 -3.63 -5.90
C ALA A 37 -14.06 -4.23 -5.04
N MET A 38 -13.82 -3.69 -3.84
CA MET A 38 -12.83 -4.28 -2.92
C MET A 38 -13.16 -5.74 -2.60
N GLU A 39 -14.42 -6.04 -2.26
CA GLU A 39 -14.84 -7.42 -1.97
C GLU A 39 -14.74 -8.33 -3.21
N LYS A 40 -15.16 -7.82 -4.38
CA LYS A 40 -15.11 -8.53 -5.66
C LYS A 40 -13.68 -8.91 -6.07
N TYR A 41 -12.72 -8.01 -5.93
CA TYR A 41 -11.36 -8.20 -6.46
C TYR A 41 -10.30 -8.58 -5.42
N LYS A 42 -10.66 -8.65 -4.13
CA LYS A 42 -9.75 -8.94 -3.01
C LYS A 42 -8.76 -10.07 -3.27
N LYS A 43 -9.24 -11.21 -3.75
CA LYS A 43 -8.39 -12.40 -4.00
C LYS A 43 -7.38 -12.17 -5.13
N LYS A 44 -7.81 -11.54 -6.23
CA LYS A 44 -6.95 -11.23 -7.39
C LYS A 44 -5.85 -10.26 -7.01
N LEU A 45 -6.20 -9.14 -6.39
CA LEU A 45 -5.24 -8.12 -5.98
C LEU A 45 -4.31 -8.62 -4.86
N SER A 46 -4.78 -9.52 -3.98
CA SER A 46 -3.91 -10.17 -3.00
C SER A 46 -2.82 -11.01 -3.66
N ALA A 47 -3.11 -11.72 -4.76
CA ALA A 47 -2.08 -12.48 -5.48
C ALA A 47 -1.08 -11.55 -6.20
N LEU A 48 -1.55 -10.42 -6.74
CA LEU A 48 -0.68 -9.41 -7.34
C LEU A 48 0.27 -8.75 -6.34
N ARG A 49 -0.12 -8.70 -5.06
CA ARG A 49 0.72 -8.16 -4.01
C ARG A 49 2.06 -8.90 -3.90
N ASP A 50 2.07 -10.22 -4.10
CA ASP A 50 3.31 -11.01 -4.03
C ASP A 50 4.29 -10.65 -5.16
N VAL A 51 3.76 -10.33 -6.34
CA VAL A 51 4.56 -9.85 -7.47
C VAL A 51 5.20 -8.50 -7.14
N PHE A 52 4.43 -7.58 -6.55
CA PHE A 52 4.94 -6.29 -6.11
C PHE A 52 6.01 -6.42 -5.03
N ILE A 53 5.81 -7.29 -4.03
CA ILE A 53 6.80 -7.56 -2.99
C ILE A 53 8.10 -8.06 -3.62
N LYS A 54 8.02 -9.00 -4.57
CA LYS A 54 9.19 -9.52 -5.29
C LYS A 54 9.94 -8.44 -6.09
N MET A 55 9.24 -7.44 -6.63
CA MET A 55 9.88 -6.27 -7.24
C MET A 55 10.65 -5.44 -6.20
N VAL A 56 10.02 -5.13 -5.06
CA VAL A 56 10.63 -4.31 -3.99
C VAL A 56 11.89 -4.96 -3.42
N VAL A 57 11.90 -6.30 -3.26
CA VAL A 57 13.07 -7.02 -2.75
C VAL A 57 14.10 -7.37 -3.85
N GLY A 58 13.88 -6.94 -5.10
CA GLY A 58 14.82 -7.11 -6.21
C GLY A 58 14.85 -8.51 -6.85
N VAL A 59 13.87 -9.37 -6.56
CA VAL A 59 13.72 -10.68 -7.22
C VAL A 59 13.18 -10.51 -8.64
N ILE A 60 12.31 -9.52 -8.86
CA ILE A 60 11.81 -9.14 -10.17
C ILE A 60 12.43 -7.78 -10.55
N PRO A 61 12.98 -7.62 -11.77
CA PRO A 61 13.51 -6.34 -12.22
C PRO A 61 12.47 -5.21 -12.25
N LEU A 62 12.90 -3.99 -11.94
CA LEU A 62 12.02 -2.82 -11.81
C LEU A 62 11.43 -2.34 -13.15
N ASP A 63 12.06 -2.68 -14.28
CA ASP A 63 11.54 -2.40 -15.63
C ASP A 63 10.18 -3.06 -15.91
N ARG A 64 9.76 -4.02 -15.07
CA ARG A 64 8.44 -4.67 -15.12
C ARG A 64 7.34 -3.89 -14.41
N PHE A 65 7.64 -2.79 -13.72
CA PHE A 65 6.67 -2.07 -12.92
C PHE A 65 5.48 -1.56 -13.73
N GLU A 66 5.71 -0.98 -14.91
CA GLU A 66 4.63 -0.46 -15.77
C GLU A 66 3.64 -1.56 -16.17
N SER A 67 4.15 -2.72 -16.58
CA SER A 67 3.29 -3.87 -16.91
C SER A 67 2.52 -4.40 -15.69
N TYR A 68 3.14 -4.35 -14.52
CA TYR A 68 2.47 -4.71 -13.27
C TYR A 68 1.35 -3.72 -12.93
N ALA A 69 1.60 -2.41 -13.05
CA ALA A 69 0.60 -1.38 -12.79
C ALA A 69 -0.60 -1.53 -13.72
N ASP A 70 -0.36 -1.76 -15.01
CA ASP A 70 -1.41 -2.05 -15.98
C ASP A 70 -2.23 -3.30 -15.62
N TRP A 71 -1.57 -4.37 -15.16
CA TRP A 71 -2.27 -5.58 -14.74
C TRP A 71 -3.10 -5.35 -13.49
N TRP A 72 -2.55 -4.66 -12.48
CA TRP A 72 -3.25 -4.29 -11.25
C TRP A 72 -4.50 -3.47 -11.53
N ARG A 73 -4.40 -2.47 -12.43
CA ARG A 73 -5.53 -1.64 -12.86
C ARG A 73 -6.65 -2.48 -13.46
N ARG A 74 -6.31 -3.39 -14.40
CA ARG A 74 -7.26 -4.29 -15.07
C ARG A 74 -7.91 -5.30 -14.13
N GLU A 75 -7.19 -5.77 -13.11
CA GLU A 75 -7.70 -6.75 -12.14
C GLU A 75 -8.58 -6.15 -11.03
N GLY A 76 -9.04 -4.91 -11.20
CA GLY A 76 -9.99 -4.25 -10.30
C GLY A 76 -9.43 -3.02 -9.60
N GLY A 77 -8.15 -2.69 -9.81
CA GLY A 77 -7.54 -1.50 -9.26
C GLY A 77 -8.26 -0.21 -9.66
N ASP A 78 -8.62 -0.05 -10.93
CA ASP A 78 -9.31 1.14 -11.42
C ASP A 78 -10.71 1.31 -10.80
N GLU A 79 -11.45 0.21 -10.65
CA GLU A 79 -12.80 0.22 -10.07
C GLU A 79 -12.75 0.59 -8.58
N ILE A 80 -11.81 0.01 -7.83
CA ILE A 80 -11.59 0.35 -6.41
C ILE A 80 -11.16 1.81 -6.27
N THR A 81 -10.21 2.28 -7.08
CA THR A 81 -9.75 3.67 -7.05
C THR A 81 -10.89 4.64 -7.30
N LYS A 82 -11.77 4.34 -8.26
CA LYS A 82 -12.96 5.14 -8.53
C LYS A 82 -13.91 5.19 -7.34
N GLU A 83 -14.28 4.03 -6.78
CA GLU A 83 -15.21 3.96 -5.64
C GLU A 83 -14.67 4.68 -4.38
N VAL A 84 -13.36 4.54 -4.11
CA VAL A 84 -12.69 5.24 -2.99
C VAL A 84 -12.68 6.75 -3.22
N ASN A 85 -12.39 7.21 -4.44
CA ASN A 85 -12.42 8.63 -4.77
C ASN A 85 -13.84 9.21 -4.64
N GLU A 86 -14.85 8.50 -5.11
CA GLU A 86 -16.26 8.91 -4.95
C GLU A 86 -16.66 8.98 -3.48
N TRP A 87 -16.26 7.99 -2.66
CA TRP A 87 -16.46 8.04 -1.22
C TRP A 87 -15.77 9.27 -0.61
N TYR A 88 -14.53 9.55 -0.99
CA TYR A 88 -13.75 10.66 -0.45
C TYR A 88 -14.38 12.02 -0.78
N GLN A 89 -14.84 12.22 -2.02
CA GLN A 89 -15.55 13.45 -2.42
C GLN A 89 -16.82 13.66 -1.58
N LYS A 90 -17.61 12.61 -1.35
CA LYS A 90 -18.79 12.68 -0.47
C LYS A 90 -18.43 13.05 0.97
N GLN A 91 -17.27 12.64 1.48
CA GLN A 91 -16.83 13.07 2.81
C GLN A 91 -16.43 14.55 2.87
N LEU A 92 -15.95 15.13 1.77
CA LEU A 92 -15.60 16.55 1.70
C LEU A 92 -16.86 17.44 1.65
N GLU A 93 -17.91 17.01 0.95
CA GLU A 93 -19.18 17.74 0.86
C GLU A 93 -19.94 17.83 2.19
N VAL A 94 -19.69 16.88 3.10
CA VAL A 94 -20.34 16.79 4.42
C VAL A 94 -19.55 17.52 5.52
N ARG A 95 -18.31 17.97 5.22
CA ARG A 95 -17.47 18.76 6.13
C ARG A 95 -17.71 20.26 5.99
#